data_AF-A0A959FJ51-F1
#
_entry.id   AF-A0A959FJ51-F1
#
_cell.length_a   1.000
_cell.length_b   1.000
_cell.length_c   1.000
_cell.angle_alpha   90.00
_cell.angle_beta   90.00
_cell.angle_gamma   90.00
#
_symmetry.space_group_name_H-M   'P 1'
#
loop_
_entity.id
_entity.type
_entity.pdbx_description
1 polymer ?
#
loop_
_entity_poly.entity_id
_entity_poly.type
_entity_poly.pdbx_seq_one_letter_code
_entity_poly.pdbx_strand_id
1 'polypeptide(L)'
;MPLRASDRTRAQESRAAIQRLYIAMRHLFIRGSYKPLGVSGEAIIDALTQLRPEIYGSINDPERVELEGLLYIFQRLPRGIEECRYIKLISREGYENSQFEPLIPPKRRRNAYRIDEEEMYIEMTRGRSDIYDILTHLTFMYIEAEKIRRNSENHRQEKRREWQMLEEIVRREEAGEDYNREVAFTYLSALLGRTYEEAVSAYRRFAEDSNVNSLFHIAYWLGRRSTEEMQEGLDREISFSSALREKIGHHVYGEQWAQAIRHTLSEQGLIDRPLHIISANLHSVMNWLYAYPALEKELPEDSVQEVFGQLSLPQNEHLREKVLKYARDHGMEQLDDTSGTNISVQIFDLARIKTPPAGLEWDDEFIRSEKPVVLVMDYAFGEQA
;
A
#
# COMPACT_ATOMS: atom_id res chain seq x y z
N MET A 1 -2.30 -31.18 -41.13
CA MET A 1 -2.38 -29.75 -40.75
C MET A 1 -1.79 -29.64 -39.36
N PRO A 2 -0.66 -28.94 -39.15
CA PRO A 2 -0.19 -28.72 -37.78
C PRO A 2 -1.26 -27.88 -37.06
N LEU A 3 -1.66 -28.30 -35.87
CA LEU A 3 -2.51 -27.52 -34.98
C LEU A 3 -1.82 -26.17 -34.77
N ARG A 4 -2.37 -25.08 -35.32
CA ARG A 4 -1.93 -23.73 -34.97
C ARG A 4 -2.09 -23.62 -33.45
N ALA A 5 -0.98 -23.39 -32.75
CA ALA A 5 -1.06 -23.00 -31.35
C ALA A 5 -1.99 -21.78 -31.29
N SER A 6 -3.09 -21.90 -30.55
CA SER A 6 -3.95 -20.75 -30.28
C SER A 6 -3.11 -19.76 -29.50
N ASP A 7 -2.81 -18.61 -30.10
CA ASP A 7 -2.17 -17.50 -29.40
C ASP A 7 -3.02 -17.16 -28.17
N ARG A 8 -2.39 -17.19 -26.99
CA ARG A 8 -3.09 -16.88 -25.74
C ARG A 8 -3.46 -15.40 -25.73
N THR A 9 -4.64 -15.09 -25.21
CA THR A 9 -5.02 -13.68 -25.05
C THR A 9 -4.20 -13.05 -23.92
N ARG A 10 -3.94 -11.75 -23.98
CA ARG A 10 -3.26 -11.00 -22.89
C ARG A 10 -3.92 -11.22 -21.53
N ALA A 11 -5.24 -11.37 -21.49
CA ALA A 11 -5.98 -11.68 -20.27
C ALA A 11 -5.65 -13.07 -19.71
N GLN A 12 -5.49 -14.09 -20.57
CA GLN A 12 -5.07 -15.42 -20.17
C GLN A 12 -3.62 -15.43 -19.67
N GLU A 13 -2.73 -14.69 -20.33
CA GLU A 13 -1.34 -14.53 -19.91
C GLU A 13 -1.23 -13.85 -18.55
N SER A 14 -1.98 -12.75 -18.36
CA SER A 14 -2.03 -12.01 -17.09
C SER A 14 -2.55 -12.87 -15.95
N ARG A 15 -3.64 -13.63 -16.18
CA ARG A 15 -4.19 -14.55 -15.16
C ARG A 15 -3.18 -15.63 -14.78
N ALA A 16 -2.50 -16.21 -15.77
CA ALA A 16 -1.48 -17.22 -15.53
C ALA A 16 -0.25 -16.64 -14.79
N ALA A 17 0.14 -15.40 -15.12
CA ALA A 17 1.23 -14.69 -14.43
C ALA A 17 0.87 -14.41 -12.97
N ILE A 18 -0.34 -13.93 -12.68
CA ILE A 18 -0.83 -13.71 -11.30
C ILE A 18 -0.82 -15.02 -10.50
N GLN A 19 -1.25 -16.14 -11.11
CA GLN A 19 -1.22 -17.44 -10.44
C GLN A 19 0.22 -17.90 -10.14
N ARG A 20 1.14 -17.78 -11.11
CA ARG A 20 2.56 -18.11 -10.90
C ARG A 20 3.17 -17.24 -9.81
N LEU A 21 2.86 -15.95 -9.82
CA LEU A 21 3.31 -14.98 -8.83
C LEU A 21 2.89 -15.40 -7.42
N TYR A 22 1.60 -15.71 -7.23
CA TYR A 22 1.06 -16.16 -5.94
C TYR A 22 1.70 -17.49 -5.48
N ILE A 23 1.86 -18.46 -6.38
CA ILE A 23 2.48 -19.75 -6.08
C ILE A 23 3.94 -19.56 -5.65
N ALA A 24 4.71 -18.76 -6.41
CA ALA A 24 6.11 -18.47 -6.11
C ALA A 24 6.27 -17.82 -4.74
N MET A 25 5.51 -16.76 -4.46
CA MET A 25 5.55 -16.09 -3.16
C MET A 25 5.18 -17.02 -2.01
N ARG A 26 4.17 -17.88 -2.19
CA ARG A 26 3.79 -18.88 -1.18
C ARG A 26 4.93 -19.85 -0.89
N HIS A 27 5.64 -20.30 -1.91
CA HIS A 27 6.81 -21.17 -1.72
C HIS A 27 7.94 -20.47 -0.95
N LEU A 28 8.23 -19.20 -1.27
CA LEU A 28 9.26 -18.43 -0.57
C LEU A 28 8.89 -18.15 0.88
N PHE A 29 7.62 -17.87 1.13
CA PHE A 29 7.09 -17.72 2.48
C PHE A 29 7.29 -18.99 3.32
N ILE A 30 6.99 -20.17 2.75
CA ILE A 30 7.21 -21.46 3.42
C ILE A 30 8.71 -21.70 3.67
N ARG A 31 9.55 -21.35 2.68
CA ARG A 31 11.01 -21.50 2.78
C ARG A 31 11.61 -20.63 3.91
N GLY A 32 11.04 -19.45 4.17
CA GLY A 32 11.42 -18.60 5.30
C GLY A 32 12.45 -17.52 4.98
N SER A 33 13.25 -17.67 3.92
CA SER A 33 14.03 -16.58 3.35
C SER A 33 14.37 -16.82 1.89
N TYR A 34 14.72 -15.75 1.18
CA TYR A 34 15.14 -15.81 -0.21
C TYR A 34 15.98 -14.60 -0.66
N LYS A 35 16.79 -14.83 -1.70
CA LYS A 35 17.51 -13.76 -2.40
C LYS A 35 16.65 -13.22 -3.55
N PRO A 36 16.34 -11.91 -3.58
CA PRO A 36 15.45 -11.33 -4.59
C PRO A 36 15.93 -11.48 -6.04
N LEU A 37 17.22 -11.22 -6.29
CA LEU A 37 17.83 -11.39 -7.62
C LEU A 37 18.46 -12.78 -7.83
N GLY A 38 18.29 -13.71 -6.88
CA GLY A 38 18.74 -15.09 -7.00
C GLY A 38 17.70 -16.00 -7.64
N VAL A 39 18.06 -17.28 -7.83
CA VAL A 39 17.20 -18.34 -8.38
C VAL A 39 15.83 -18.42 -7.68
N SER A 40 15.80 -18.10 -6.38
CA SER A 40 14.56 -18.07 -5.61
C SER A 40 13.60 -16.94 -5.97
N GLY A 41 14.11 -15.77 -6.36
CA GLY A 41 13.29 -14.60 -6.69
C GLY A 41 12.96 -14.47 -8.18
N GLU A 42 13.71 -15.18 -9.05
CA GLU A 42 13.53 -15.19 -10.51
C GLU A 42 12.08 -15.45 -10.93
N ALA A 43 11.40 -16.42 -10.30
CA ALA A 43 10.00 -16.72 -10.60
C ALA A 43 9.03 -15.54 -10.33
N ILE A 44 9.31 -14.70 -9.34
CA ILE A 44 8.51 -13.49 -9.07
C ILE A 44 8.83 -12.42 -10.11
N ILE A 45 10.12 -12.22 -10.41
CA ILE A 45 10.58 -11.24 -11.41
C ILE A 45 9.95 -11.55 -12.78
N ASP A 46 10.02 -12.80 -13.23
CA ASP A 46 9.45 -13.24 -14.50
C ASP A 46 7.94 -13.04 -14.54
N ALA A 47 7.25 -13.42 -13.47
CA ALA A 47 5.80 -13.28 -13.38
C ALA A 47 5.38 -11.80 -13.39
N LEU A 48 6.11 -10.91 -12.71
CA LEU A 48 5.84 -9.49 -12.67
C LEU A 48 6.13 -8.81 -14.03
N THR A 49 7.25 -9.14 -14.65
CA THR A 49 7.68 -8.69 -15.98
C THR A 49 6.67 -9.11 -17.05
N GLN A 50 6.17 -10.34 -16.97
CA GLN A 50 5.13 -10.84 -17.87
C GLN A 50 3.77 -10.19 -17.62
N LEU A 51 3.40 -9.97 -16.35
CA LEU A 51 2.15 -9.32 -16.01
C LEU A 51 2.11 -7.88 -16.55
N ARG A 52 3.27 -7.20 -16.55
CA ARG A 52 3.45 -5.79 -16.94
C ARG A 52 2.29 -4.93 -16.43
N PRO A 53 2.15 -4.81 -15.08
CA PRO A 53 1.09 -4.02 -14.47
C PRO A 53 1.10 -2.60 -15.03
N GLU A 54 -0.07 -2.01 -15.20
CA GLU A 54 -0.20 -0.64 -15.73
C GLU A 54 0.57 0.38 -14.88
N ILE A 55 0.60 0.17 -13.55
CA ILE A 55 1.35 1.00 -12.60
C ILE A 55 2.88 0.92 -12.77
N TYR A 56 3.40 -0.08 -13.50
CA TYR A 56 4.82 -0.31 -13.74
C TYR A 56 5.12 -0.26 -15.25
N GLY A 57 4.69 0.81 -15.92
CA GLY A 57 4.61 0.90 -17.38
C GLY A 57 5.90 0.55 -18.13
N SER A 58 7.06 1.02 -17.67
CA SER A 58 8.38 0.78 -18.27
C SER A 58 9.19 -0.32 -17.57
N ILE A 59 8.56 -1.22 -16.80
CA ILE A 59 9.27 -2.31 -16.10
C ILE A 59 10.11 -3.17 -17.05
N ASN A 60 9.62 -3.42 -18.28
CA ASN A 60 10.31 -4.23 -19.30
C ASN A 60 11.33 -3.45 -20.13
N ASP A 61 11.45 -2.13 -19.95
CA ASP A 61 12.49 -1.34 -20.60
C ASP A 61 13.81 -1.56 -19.84
N PRO A 62 14.87 -2.06 -20.50
CA PRO A 62 16.12 -2.39 -19.82
C PRO A 62 16.91 -1.16 -19.36
N GLU A 63 16.67 0.01 -19.96
CA GLU A 63 17.44 1.24 -19.71
C GLU A 63 16.60 2.31 -18.99
N ARG A 64 15.28 2.37 -19.24
CA ARG A 64 14.42 3.39 -18.65
C ARG A 64 13.85 2.96 -17.30
N VAL A 65 14.25 3.66 -16.25
CA VAL A 65 13.72 3.49 -14.90
C VAL A 65 12.27 3.98 -14.84
N GLU A 66 11.39 3.21 -14.20
CA GLU A 66 9.95 3.52 -14.07
C GLU A 66 9.69 4.48 -12.88
N LEU A 67 9.70 5.78 -13.15
CA LEU A 67 9.65 6.82 -12.12
C LEU A 67 8.31 6.90 -11.39
N GLU A 68 7.19 6.64 -12.07
CA GLU A 68 5.87 6.71 -11.44
C GLU A 68 5.65 5.49 -10.54
N GLY A 69 6.08 4.31 -11.00
CA GLY A 69 6.12 3.10 -10.20
C GLY A 69 7.01 3.26 -8.98
N LEU A 70 8.21 3.86 -9.12
CA LEU A 70 9.10 4.14 -7.98
C LEU A 70 8.41 5.04 -6.95
N LEU A 71 7.80 6.15 -7.37
CA LEU A 71 7.07 7.03 -6.46
C LEU A 71 5.93 6.27 -5.76
N TYR A 72 5.18 5.47 -6.51
CA TYR A 72 4.07 4.68 -5.99
C TYR A 72 4.51 3.72 -4.88
N ILE A 73 5.65 3.02 -5.06
CA ILE A 73 6.15 2.07 -4.06
C ILE A 73 6.75 2.78 -2.85
N PHE A 74 7.50 3.87 -3.02
CA PHE A 74 8.15 4.55 -1.89
C PHE A 74 7.15 5.29 -0.99
N GLN A 75 5.96 5.59 -1.50
CA GLN A 75 4.84 6.06 -0.66
C GLN A 75 4.20 4.94 0.20
N ARG A 76 4.58 3.68 -0.03
CA ARG A 76 4.02 2.48 0.63
C ARG A 76 5.08 1.63 1.34
N LEU A 77 6.35 1.84 1.03
CA LEU A 77 7.47 1.25 1.73
C LEU A 77 8.00 2.23 2.78
N PRO A 78 8.57 1.74 3.88
CA PRO A 78 9.19 2.59 4.89
C PRO A 78 10.39 3.34 4.35
N ARG A 79 10.58 4.58 4.83
CA ARG A 79 11.70 5.44 4.45
C ARG A 79 13.04 4.77 4.79
N GLY A 80 14.00 4.84 3.86
CA GLY A 80 15.35 4.26 4.02
C GLY A 80 15.46 2.79 3.66
N ILE A 81 14.38 2.12 3.25
CA ILE A 81 14.41 0.71 2.84
C ILE A 81 15.39 0.44 1.70
N GLU A 82 15.65 1.43 0.84
CA GLU A 82 16.58 1.38 -0.28
C GLU A 82 18.05 1.21 0.14
N GLU A 83 18.36 1.52 1.41
CA GLU A 83 19.70 1.39 2.01
C GLU A 83 19.92 -0.02 2.59
N CYS A 84 18.84 -0.72 2.92
CA CYS A 84 18.89 -2.01 3.60
C CYS A 84 19.26 -3.15 2.66
N ARG A 85 20.09 -4.07 3.15
CA ARG A 85 20.32 -5.38 2.51
C ARG A 85 19.36 -6.43 3.01
N TYR A 86 19.02 -6.36 4.29
CA TYR A 86 18.24 -7.36 4.99
C TYR A 86 16.87 -6.79 5.33
N ILE A 87 15.83 -7.36 4.73
CA ILE A 87 14.44 -6.99 5.00
C ILE A 87 13.76 -8.18 5.64
N LYS A 88 13.33 -8.02 6.90
CA LYS A 88 12.62 -9.07 7.62
C LYS A 88 11.16 -8.70 7.79
N LEU A 89 10.30 -9.54 7.26
CA LEU A 89 8.88 -9.45 7.52
C LEU A 89 8.58 -10.17 8.84
N ILE A 90 7.94 -9.46 9.76
CA ILE A 90 7.64 -9.95 11.11
C ILE A 90 6.15 -9.85 11.39
N SER A 91 5.66 -10.59 12.39
CA SER A 91 4.36 -10.30 12.99
C SER A 91 4.52 -9.25 14.09
N ARG A 92 3.43 -8.85 14.74
CA ARG A 92 3.51 -8.06 15.97
C ARG A 92 4.23 -8.88 17.05
N GLU A 93 5.49 -8.54 17.27
CA GLU A 93 6.47 -9.31 18.07
C GLU A 93 7.02 -8.52 19.27
N GLY A 94 6.42 -7.37 19.60
CA GLY A 94 6.75 -6.60 20.80
C GLY A 94 7.71 -5.43 20.58
N TYR A 95 8.10 -5.16 19.32
CA TYR A 95 8.97 -4.02 18.96
C TYR A 95 8.32 -2.67 19.29
N GLU A 96 6.98 -2.61 19.35
CA GLU A 96 6.25 -1.41 19.78
C GLU A 96 6.50 -1.03 21.25
N ASN A 97 7.02 -1.95 22.06
CA ASN A 97 7.36 -1.72 23.47
C ASN A 97 8.86 -1.43 23.68
N SER A 98 9.61 -1.27 22.59
CA SER A 98 11.05 -1.02 22.61
C SER A 98 11.37 0.48 22.48
N GLN A 99 12.65 0.81 22.36
CA GLN A 99 13.11 2.17 22.06
C GLN A 99 13.18 2.47 20.55
N PHE A 100 12.87 1.50 19.69
CA PHE A 100 12.87 1.74 18.24
C PHE A 100 11.73 2.68 17.86
N GLU A 101 12.05 3.72 17.08
CA GLU A 101 11.04 4.61 16.52
C GLU A 101 10.33 3.94 15.33
N PRO A 102 8.99 3.87 15.33
CA PRO A 102 8.26 3.26 14.23
C PRO A 102 8.29 4.16 12.99
N LEU A 103 8.77 3.60 11.87
CA LEU A 103 8.70 4.18 10.54
C LEU A 103 7.39 3.73 9.87
N ILE A 104 6.46 4.66 9.66
CA ILE A 104 5.13 4.35 9.10
C ILE A 104 5.01 4.97 7.69
N PRO A 105 4.79 4.17 6.63
CA PRO A 105 4.64 4.71 5.28
C PRO A 105 3.38 5.58 5.12
N PRO A 106 3.41 6.63 4.26
CA PRO A 106 2.32 7.59 4.11
C PRO A 106 0.98 6.98 3.67
N LYS A 107 1.01 6.11 2.64
CA LYS A 107 -0.20 5.60 1.98
C LYS A 107 -0.55 4.16 2.37
N ARG A 108 0.30 3.49 3.14
CA ARG A 108 0.07 2.13 3.65
C ARG A 108 0.65 2.00 5.06
N ARG A 109 -0.21 2.15 6.07
CA ARG A 109 0.21 2.08 7.46
C ARG A 109 0.63 0.65 7.83
N ARG A 110 1.94 0.44 7.90
CA ARG A 110 2.63 -0.72 8.48
C ARG A 110 3.71 -0.15 9.39
N ASN A 111 3.87 -0.69 10.59
CA ASN A 111 5.01 -0.31 11.40
C ASN A 111 6.24 -0.97 10.80
N ALA A 112 7.30 -0.19 10.60
CA ALA A 112 8.61 -0.72 10.32
C ALA A 112 9.61 -0.18 11.34
N TYR A 113 10.68 -0.92 11.58
CA TYR A 113 11.73 -0.53 12.51
C TYR A 113 13.06 -0.70 11.81
N ARG A 114 13.85 0.39 11.77
CA ARG A 114 15.26 0.31 11.35
C ARG A 114 16.05 -0.28 12.52
N ILE A 115 16.64 -1.45 12.30
CA ILE A 115 17.37 -2.18 13.35
C ILE A 115 18.82 -1.69 13.41
N ASP A 116 19.44 -1.55 12.25
CA ASP A 116 20.79 -0.99 12.07
C ASP A 116 20.93 -0.38 10.66
N GLU A 117 22.16 -0.14 10.20
CA GLU A 117 22.45 0.45 8.90
C GLU A 117 22.03 -0.42 7.70
N GLU A 118 21.88 -1.73 7.86
CA GLU A 118 21.59 -2.67 6.76
C GLU A 118 20.29 -3.47 6.94
N GLU A 119 19.70 -3.49 8.13
CA GLU A 119 18.55 -4.33 8.48
C GLU A 119 17.30 -3.52 8.86
N MET A 120 16.16 -3.91 8.29
CA MET A 120 14.86 -3.32 8.58
C MET A 120 13.77 -4.37 8.77
N TYR A 121 12.97 -4.19 9.82
CA TYR A 121 11.84 -5.05 10.16
C TYR A 121 10.55 -4.39 9.74
N ILE A 122 9.65 -5.15 9.13
CA ILE A 122 8.35 -4.66 8.67
C ILE A 122 7.25 -5.56 9.23
N GLU A 123 6.35 -4.96 10.02
CA GLU A 123 5.23 -5.67 10.62
C GLU A 123 4.13 -5.94 9.59
N MET A 124 3.78 -7.22 9.48
CA MET A 124 2.74 -7.74 8.62
C MET A 124 1.54 -8.16 9.48
N THR A 125 0.45 -7.40 9.39
CA THR A 125 -0.75 -7.60 10.22
C THR A 125 -1.97 -8.04 9.41
N ARG A 126 -1.94 -7.85 8.09
CA ARG A 126 -3.08 -8.03 7.19
C ARG A 126 -3.05 -9.32 6.36
N GLY A 127 -2.43 -10.37 6.91
CA GLY A 127 -2.41 -11.72 6.31
C GLY A 127 -1.56 -11.85 5.04
N ARG A 128 -1.84 -12.87 4.22
CA ARG A 128 -1.02 -13.23 3.04
C ARG A 128 -1.06 -12.18 1.94
N SER A 129 -2.22 -11.60 1.66
CA SER A 129 -2.37 -10.58 0.63
C SER A 129 -1.45 -9.37 0.87
N ASP A 130 -1.25 -8.98 2.14
CA ASP A 130 -0.35 -7.89 2.51
C ASP A 130 1.13 -8.24 2.27
N ILE A 131 1.50 -9.50 2.51
CA ILE A 131 2.83 -10.00 2.16
C ILE A 131 3.03 -10.01 0.66
N TYR A 132 2.07 -10.53 -0.10
CA TYR A 132 2.22 -10.57 -1.54
C TYR A 132 2.33 -9.17 -2.14
N ASP A 133 1.56 -8.21 -1.61
CA ASP A 133 1.69 -6.80 -1.93
C ASP A 133 3.12 -6.30 -1.67
N ILE A 134 3.66 -6.41 -0.46
CA ILE A 134 5.02 -5.91 -0.18
C ILE A 134 6.09 -6.64 -1.00
N LEU A 135 5.96 -7.95 -1.22
CA LEU A 135 6.92 -8.70 -2.05
C LEU A 135 6.91 -8.20 -3.50
N THR A 136 5.74 -7.83 -4.07
CA THR A 136 5.72 -7.22 -5.41
C THR A 136 6.39 -5.85 -5.45
N HIS A 137 6.23 -5.03 -4.41
CA HIS A 137 6.87 -3.72 -4.31
C HIS A 137 8.39 -3.86 -4.22
N LEU A 138 8.87 -4.77 -3.36
CA LEU A 138 10.29 -5.06 -3.21
C LEU A 138 10.89 -5.64 -4.49
N THR A 139 10.22 -6.61 -5.13
CA THR A 139 10.68 -7.16 -6.40
C THR A 139 10.78 -6.08 -7.48
N PHE A 140 9.78 -5.20 -7.60
CA PHE A 140 9.86 -4.06 -8.51
C PHE A 140 11.04 -3.14 -8.17
N MET A 141 11.23 -2.80 -6.89
CA MET A 141 12.35 -1.99 -6.43
C MET A 141 13.71 -2.58 -6.86
N TYR A 142 13.91 -3.90 -6.71
CA TYR A 142 15.14 -4.56 -7.11
C TYR A 142 15.35 -4.60 -8.63
N ILE A 143 14.28 -4.74 -9.42
CA ILE A 143 14.34 -4.65 -10.89
C ILE A 143 14.83 -3.27 -11.30
N GLU A 144 14.26 -2.21 -10.71
CA GLU A 144 14.65 -0.83 -11.02
C GLU A 144 16.07 -0.50 -10.52
N ALA A 145 16.47 -1.03 -9.36
CA ALA A 145 17.85 -0.93 -8.86
C ALA A 145 18.86 -1.48 -9.87
N GLU A 146 18.52 -2.58 -10.53
CA GLU A 146 19.39 -3.21 -11.52
C GLU A 146 19.45 -2.44 -12.85
N LYS A 147 18.43 -1.67 -13.20
CA LYS A 147 18.51 -0.72 -14.31
C LYS A 147 19.46 0.43 -13.98
N ILE A 148 19.31 1.01 -12.79
CA ILE A 148 20.19 2.10 -12.33
C ILE A 148 21.63 1.62 -12.33
N ARG A 149 21.92 0.44 -11.77
CA ARG A 149 23.26 -0.16 -11.77
C ARG A 149 23.85 -0.27 -13.18
N ARG A 150 23.10 -0.87 -14.11
CA ARG A 150 23.54 -1.05 -15.51
C ARG A 150 23.81 0.28 -16.19
N ASN A 151 23.00 1.30 -15.95
CA ASN A 151 23.21 2.64 -16.49
C ASN A 151 24.41 3.36 -15.88
N SER A 152 24.80 2.98 -14.66
CA SER A 152 25.87 3.56 -13.86
C SER A 152 27.26 3.00 -14.17
N GLU A 153 27.31 1.86 -14.84
CA GLU A 153 28.54 1.15 -15.16
C GLU A 153 28.87 1.20 -16.66
N ASN A 154 30.15 1.11 -16.99
CA ASN A 154 30.61 0.96 -18.38
C ASN A 154 30.67 -0.54 -18.77
N HIS A 155 31.07 -0.82 -20.02
CA HIS A 155 31.23 -2.20 -20.53
C HIS A 155 32.27 -3.05 -19.76
N ARG A 156 33.10 -2.44 -18.90
CA ARG A 156 34.07 -3.09 -18.02
C ARG A 156 33.59 -3.18 -16.57
N GLN A 157 32.32 -2.87 -16.30
CA GLN A 157 31.73 -2.82 -14.96
C GLN A 157 32.36 -1.76 -14.04
N GLU A 158 33.01 -0.75 -14.61
CA GLU A 158 33.56 0.37 -13.84
C GLU A 158 32.50 1.49 -13.74
N LYS A 159 32.43 2.14 -12.58
CA LYS A 159 31.55 3.30 -12.34
C LYS A 159 31.84 4.41 -13.36
N ARG A 160 30.79 4.85 -14.04
CA ARG A 160 30.84 6.00 -14.95
C ARG A 160 30.99 7.32 -14.19
N ARG A 161 31.36 8.38 -14.90
CA ARG A 161 31.50 9.72 -14.31
C ARG A 161 30.19 10.21 -13.70
N GLU A 162 29.08 9.98 -14.38
CA GLU A 162 27.74 10.40 -13.94
C GLU A 162 27.41 9.81 -12.55
N TRP A 163 27.80 8.55 -12.30
CA TRP A 163 27.65 7.91 -10.99
C TRP A 163 28.47 8.60 -9.90
N GLN A 164 29.75 8.87 -10.18
CA GLN A 164 30.64 9.55 -9.22
C GLN A 164 30.12 10.95 -8.86
N MET A 165 29.50 11.64 -9.83
CA MET A 165 28.90 12.94 -9.58
C MET A 165 27.61 12.82 -8.74
N LEU A 166 26.77 11.81 -8.99
CA LEU A 166 25.59 11.55 -8.15
C LEU A 166 26.00 11.25 -6.70
N GLU A 167 27.03 10.43 -6.49
CA GLU A 167 27.58 10.11 -5.17
C GLU A 167 28.02 11.38 -4.42
N GLU A 168 28.71 12.29 -5.11
CA GLU A 168 29.10 13.59 -4.55
C GLU A 168 27.89 14.49 -4.24
N ILE A 169 26.85 14.47 -5.09
CA ILE A 169 25.62 15.25 -4.88
C ILE A 169 24.88 14.75 -3.64
N VAL A 170 24.71 13.44 -3.47
CA VAL A 170 24.05 12.86 -2.30
C VAL A 170 24.84 13.18 -1.02
N ARG A 171 26.17 13.05 -1.05
CA ARG A 171 27.03 13.47 0.07
C ARG A 171 26.82 14.93 0.48
N ARG A 172 26.73 15.84 -0.50
CA ARG A 172 26.47 17.27 -0.23
C ARG A 172 25.07 17.51 0.28
N GLU A 173 24.07 16.82 -0.27
CA GLU A 173 22.68 16.92 0.16
C GLU A 173 22.52 16.49 1.63
N GLU A 174 23.14 15.38 2.02
CA GLU A 174 23.17 14.90 3.41
C GLU A 174 23.91 15.87 4.35
N ALA A 175 24.97 16.51 3.88
CA ALA A 175 25.72 17.52 4.63
C ALA A 175 25.03 18.90 4.69
N GLY A 176 23.93 19.10 3.95
CA GLY A 176 23.27 20.40 3.82
C GLY A 176 24.09 21.44 3.04
N GLU A 177 25.00 20.98 2.19
CA GLU A 177 25.85 21.83 1.34
C GLU A 177 25.15 22.20 0.02
N ASP A 178 25.43 23.40 -0.49
CA ASP A 178 24.91 23.85 -1.77
C ASP A 178 25.54 23.09 -2.95
N TYR A 179 24.71 22.73 -3.93
CA TYR A 179 25.12 22.15 -5.19
C TYR A 179 24.25 22.65 -6.34
N ASN A 180 24.79 22.62 -7.56
CA ASN A 180 24.03 23.03 -8.74
C ASN A 180 23.02 21.93 -9.12
N ARG A 181 21.74 22.20 -8.86
CA ARG A 181 20.64 21.26 -9.15
C ARG A 181 20.49 20.93 -10.63
N GLU A 182 20.73 21.86 -11.55
CA GLU A 182 20.62 21.59 -13.00
C GLU A 182 21.69 20.59 -13.46
N VAL A 183 22.91 20.76 -12.94
CA VAL A 183 24.00 19.80 -13.16
C VAL A 183 23.64 18.44 -12.53
N ALA A 184 23.07 18.43 -11.33
CA ALA A 184 22.62 17.21 -10.67
C ALA A 184 21.55 16.46 -11.47
N PHE A 185 20.54 17.17 -11.97
CA PHE A 185 19.49 16.59 -12.81
C PHE A 185 20.03 16.02 -14.13
N THR A 186 21.07 16.63 -14.68
CA THR A 186 21.72 16.12 -15.90
C THR A 186 22.36 14.75 -15.66
N TYR A 187 23.04 14.56 -14.52
CA TYR A 187 23.62 13.26 -14.17
C TYR A 187 22.53 12.25 -13.81
N LEU A 188 21.55 12.66 -13.00
CA LEU A 188 20.44 11.79 -12.61
C LEU A 188 19.65 11.30 -13.83
N SER A 189 19.34 12.17 -14.80
CA SER A 189 18.58 11.80 -16.00
C SER A 189 19.31 10.73 -16.82
N ALA A 190 20.64 10.84 -16.93
CA ALA A 190 21.46 9.84 -17.60
C ALA A 190 21.44 8.48 -16.88
N LEU A 191 21.52 8.47 -15.55
CA LEU A 191 21.48 7.23 -14.75
C LEU A 191 20.10 6.57 -14.72
N LEU A 192 19.02 7.37 -14.84
CA LEU A 192 17.66 6.87 -14.89
C LEU A 192 17.21 6.45 -16.30
N GLY A 193 18.00 6.73 -17.35
CA GLY A 193 17.58 6.52 -18.75
C GLY A 193 16.37 7.40 -19.12
N ARG A 194 16.28 8.59 -18.56
CA ARG A 194 15.14 9.51 -18.71
C ARG A 194 15.60 10.85 -19.25
N THR A 195 14.68 11.62 -19.80
CA THR A 195 15.01 12.99 -20.23
C THR A 195 15.25 13.88 -19.00
N TYR A 196 15.94 15.00 -19.22
CA TYR A 196 16.11 16.02 -18.19
C TYR A 196 14.78 16.48 -17.60
N GLU A 197 13.79 16.77 -18.46
CA GLU A 197 12.46 17.21 -18.03
C GLU A 197 11.73 16.14 -17.20
N GLU A 198 11.82 14.86 -17.59
CA GLU A 198 11.24 13.75 -16.82
C GLU A 198 11.88 13.65 -15.43
N ALA A 199 13.21 13.74 -15.34
CA ALA A 199 13.93 13.66 -14.07
C ALA A 199 13.59 14.83 -13.13
N VAL A 200 13.51 16.06 -13.65
CA VAL A 200 13.11 17.25 -12.89
C VAL A 200 11.67 17.11 -12.38
N SER A 201 10.75 16.67 -13.25
CA SER A 201 9.34 16.47 -12.89
C SER A 201 9.20 15.42 -11.79
N ALA A 202 9.87 14.28 -11.93
CA ALA A 202 9.87 13.24 -10.91
C ALA A 202 10.46 13.72 -9.59
N TYR A 203 11.62 14.38 -9.61
CA TYR A 203 12.23 14.93 -8.39
C TYR A 203 11.26 15.83 -7.61
N ARG A 204 10.53 16.72 -8.30
CA ARG A 204 9.54 17.59 -7.66
C ARG A 204 8.43 16.79 -7.00
N ARG A 205 7.90 15.75 -7.66
CA ARG A 205 6.86 14.88 -7.10
C ARG A 205 7.34 14.09 -5.89
N PHE A 206 8.59 13.64 -5.88
CA PHE A 206 9.20 12.99 -4.70
C PHE A 206 9.34 13.97 -3.55
N ALA A 207 9.74 15.22 -3.83
CA ALA A 207 9.91 16.26 -2.81
C ALA A 207 8.58 16.76 -2.18
N GLU A 208 7.44 16.45 -2.77
CA GLU A 208 6.11 16.76 -2.19
C GLU A 208 5.77 15.88 -0.98
N ASP A 209 6.42 14.72 -0.81
CA ASP A 209 6.16 13.78 0.28
C ASP A 209 7.36 13.75 1.25
N SER A 210 7.24 14.43 2.39
CA SER A 210 8.33 14.55 3.37
C SER A 210 8.78 13.22 4.00
N ASN A 211 7.98 12.16 3.82
CA ASN A 211 8.30 10.82 4.31
C ASN A 211 9.04 9.98 3.28
N VAL A 212 9.26 10.49 2.07
CA VAL A 212 10.03 9.84 1.01
C VAL A 212 11.38 10.54 0.88
N ASN A 213 12.46 9.77 0.73
CA ASN A 213 13.78 10.33 0.48
C ASN A 213 13.84 11.01 -0.90
N SER A 214 14.84 11.88 -1.11
CA SER A 214 15.03 12.54 -2.40
C SER A 214 15.25 11.52 -3.52
N LEU A 215 14.88 11.88 -4.74
CA LEU A 215 15.14 11.00 -5.89
C LEU A 215 16.64 10.77 -6.12
N PHE A 216 17.50 11.71 -5.72
CA PHE A 216 18.96 11.52 -5.75
C PHE A 216 19.40 10.42 -4.78
N HIS A 217 18.94 10.49 -3.53
CA HIS A 217 19.22 9.51 -2.48
C HIS A 217 18.77 8.12 -2.88
N ILE A 218 17.52 8.00 -3.34
CA ILE A 218 16.94 6.73 -3.78
C ILE A 218 17.73 6.14 -4.94
N ALA A 219 18.02 6.94 -5.97
CA ALA A 219 18.77 6.45 -7.12
C ALA A 219 20.18 5.98 -6.73
N TYR A 220 20.86 6.74 -5.87
CA TYR A 220 22.19 6.38 -5.37
C TYR A 220 22.18 5.08 -4.57
N TRP A 221 21.29 4.94 -3.58
CA TRP A 221 21.29 3.75 -2.73
C TRP A 221 20.85 2.48 -3.48
N LEU A 222 19.84 2.58 -4.35
CA LEU A 222 19.43 1.45 -5.18
C LEU A 222 20.56 0.97 -6.09
N GLY A 223 21.23 1.89 -6.81
CA GLY A 223 22.35 1.53 -7.66
C GLY A 223 23.55 1.01 -6.88
N ARG A 224 23.90 1.64 -5.74
CA ARG A 224 25.02 1.25 -4.88
C ARG A 224 24.85 -0.16 -4.35
N ARG A 225 23.70 -0.46 -3.76
CA ARG A 225 23.38 -1.80 -3.21
C ARG A 225 23.43 -2.88 -4.31
N SER A 226 22.95 -2.55 -5.51
CA SER A 226 23.02 -3.48 -6.64
C SER A 226 24.46 -3.71 -7.13
N THR A 227 25.29 -2.66 -7.20
CA THR A 227 26.72 -2.80 -7.53
C THR A 227 27.46 -3.65 -6.49
N GLU A 228 27.25 -3.38 -5.20
CA GLU A 228 27.88 -4.13 -4.10
C GLU A 228 27.46 -5.63 -4.13
N GLU A 229 26.18 -5.93 -4.41
CA GLU A 229 25.72 -7.31 -4.57
C GLU A 229 26.43 -8.02 -5.75
N MET A 230 26.53 -7.36 -6.91
CA MET A 230 27.14 -7.94 -8.10
C MET A 230 28.67 -8.08 -8.02
N GLN A 231 29.36 -7.07 -7.47
CA GLN A 231 30.83 -7.01 -7.48
C GLN A 231 31.47 -7.60 -6.23
N GLU A 232 30.84 -7.42 -5.07
CA GLU A 232 31.40 -7.81 -3.77
C GLU A 232 30.73 -9.08 -3.20
N GLY A 233 29.64 -9.55 -3.82
CA GLY A 233 28.88 -10.71 -3.34
C GLY A 233 28.11 -10.42 -2.05
N LEU A 234 27.87 -9.14 -1.74
CA LEU A 234 27.12 -8.70 -0.58
C LEU A 234 25.61 -8.79 -0.86
N ASP A 235 25.10 -10.02 -0.80
CA ASP A 235 23.73 -10.37 -1.16
C ASP A 235 22.67 -9.59 -0.38
N ARG A 236 21.55 -9.31 -1.06
CA ARG A 236 20.32 -8.84 -0.42
C ARG A 236 19.42 -10.02 -0.10
N GLU A 237 18.76 -9.98 1.05
CA GLU A 237 17.88 -11.06 1.51
C GLU A 237 16.58 -10.52 2.07
N ILE A 238 15.48 -11.17 1.68
CA ILE A 238 14.18 -11.04 2.35
C ILE A 238 13.94 -12.30 3.18
N SER A 239 13.60 -12.10 4.46
CA SER A 239 13.28 -13.20 5.38
C SER A 239 11.95 -13.00 6.10
N PHE A 240 11.39 -14.08 6.63
CA PHE A 240 10.12 -14.11 7.35
C PHE A 240 10.35 -14.71 8.74
N SER A 241 9.91 -14.02 9.80
CA SER A 241 10.04 -14.56 11.16
C SER A 241 9.28 -15.88 11.31
N SER A 242 9.70 -16.72 12.26
CA SER A 242 8.96 -17.94 12.62
C SER A 242 7.55 -17.63 13.08
N ALA A 243 7.39 -16.63 13.95
CA ALA A 243 6.08 -16.20 14.45
C ALA A 243 5.16 -15.71 13.31
N LEU A 244 5.70 -15.00 12.32
CA LEU A 244 4.94 -14.60 11.13
C LEU A 244 4.47 -15.82 10.33
N ARG A 245 5.37 -16.79 10.10
CA ARG A 245 5.07 -18.03 9.37
C ARG A 245 4.05 -18.91 10.06
N GLU A 246 4.07 -18.96 11.39
CA GLU A 246 3.07 -19.68 12.18
C GLU A 246 1.71 -18.97 12.18
N LYS A 247 1.69 -17.65 12.40
CA LYS A 247 0.43 -16.89 12.52
C LYS A 247 -0.33 -16.78 11.18
N ILE A 248 0.35 -16.78 10.04
CA ILE A 248 -0.25 -16.64 8.69
C ILE A 248 -0.84 -17.97 8.22
N GLY A 249 -2.05 -18.19 8.71
CA GLY A 249 -2.86 -19.36 8.42
C GLY A 249 -3.88 -19.63 9.52
N HIS A 250 -3.69 -19.05 10.71
CA HIS A 250 -4.61 -19.20 11.84
C HIS A 250 -5.62 -18.06 11.97
N HIS A 251 -5.65 -17.10 11.03
CA HIS A 251 -6.57 -15.96 11.03
C HIS A 251 -6.71 -15.24 12.39
N VAL A 252 -5.67 -15.26 13.24
CA VAL A 252 -5.77 -14.86 14.66
C VAL A 252 -6.33 -13.44 14.81
N TYR A 253 -5.84 -12.50 14.00
CA TYR A 253 -6.34 -11.12 14.01
C TYR A 253 -7.75 -11.00 13.41
N GLY A 254 -8.05 -11.76 12.36
CA GLY A 254 -9.39 -11.82 11.77
C GLY A 254 -10.43 -12.40 12.73
N GLU A 255 -10.05 -13.38 13.55
CA GLU A 255 -10.93 -13.96 14.57
C GLU A 255 -11.18 -12.98 15.71
N GLN A 256 -10.14 -12.29 16.20
CA GLN A 256 -10.31 -11.22 17.19
C GLN A 256 -11.22 -10.10 16.68
N TRP A 257 -11.02 -9.68 15.43
CA TRP A 257 -11.86 -8.70 14.74
C TRP A 257 -13.32 -9.15 14.64
N ALA A 258 -13.57 -10.38 14.17
CA ALA A 258 -14.91 -10.93 14.06
C ALA A 258 -15.59 -11.11 15.42
N GLN A 259 -14.83 -11.49 16.45
CA GLN A 259 -15.33 -11.58 17.83
C GLN A 259 -15.74 -10.22 18.39
N ALA A 260 -14.97 -9.17 18.14
CA ALA A 260 -15.31 -7.81 18.55
C ALA A 260 -16.65 -7.38 17.93
N ILE A 261 -16.83 -7.60 16.62
CA ILE A 261 -18.08 -7.32 15.91
C ILE A 261 -19.25 -8.11 16.52
N ARG A 262 -19.06 -9.41 16.70
CA ARG A 262 -20.10 -10.30 17.27
C ARG A 262 -20.49 -9.86 18.67
N HIS A 263 -19.51 -9.46 19.48
CA HIS A 263 -19.74 -8.97 20.84
C HIS A 263 -20.57 -7.69 20.82
N THR A 264 -20.18 -6.69 20.03
CA THR A 264 -20.94 -5.43 19.88
C THR A 264 -22.37 -5.67 19.42
N LEU A 265 -22.57 -6.54 18.41
CA LEU A 265 -23.91 -6.91 17.94
C LEU A 265 -24.73 -7.59 19.05
N SER A 266 -24.12 -8.44 19.87
CA SER A 266 -24.81 -9.09 20.99
C SER A 266 -25.15 -8.11 22.11
N GLU A 267 -24.23 -7.23 22.49
CA GLU A 267 -24.43 -6.23 23.55
C GLU A 267 -25.53 -5.24 23.20
N GLN A 268 -25.64 -4.86 21.93
CA GLN A 268 -26.69 -3.98 21.44
C GLN A 268 -28.00 -4.71 21.10
N GLY A 269 -28.07 -6.03 21.29
CA GLY A 269 -29.27 -6.82 20.97
C GLY A 269 -29.60 -6.87 19.48
N LEU A 270 -28.58 -6.77 18.63
CA LEU A 270 -28.67 -6.73 17.17
C LEU A 270 -28.40 -8.08 16.49
N ILE A 271 -27.80 -9.03 17.21
CA ILE A 271 -27.22 -10.26 16.62
C ILE A 271 -28.24 -11.20 15.93
N ASP A 272 -29.50 -11.20 16.38
CA ASP A 272 -30.56 -12.06 15.82
C ASP A 272 -31.38 -11.36 14.71
N ARG A 273 -31.04 -10.11 14.37
CA ARG A 273 -31.74 -9.31 13.35
C ARG A 273 -31.15 -9.58 11.95
N PRO A 274 -31.90 -9.35 10.86
CA PRO A 274 -31.37 -9.47 9.50
C PRO A 274 -30.14 -8.58 9.29
N LEU A 275 -28.98 -9.20 9.10
CA LEU A 275 -27.70 -8.50 8.94
C LEU A 275 -27.32 -8.42 7.46
N HIS A 276 -27.12 -7.21 6.97
CA HIS A 276 -26.66 -6.93 5.61
C HIS A 276 -25.24 -6.38 5.66
N ILE A 277 -24.30 -7.02 4.93
CA ILE A 277 -22.89 -6.65 4.96
C ILE A 277 -22.52 -5.91 3.67
N ILE A 278 -21.85 -4.77 3.80
CA ILE A 278 -21.39 -3.92 2.69
C ILE A 278 -19.89 -3.66 2.86
N SER A 279 -19.11 -3.89 1.80
CA SER A 279 -17.71 -3.44 1.73
C SER A 279 -17.67 -2.11 0.98
N ALA A 280 -17.40 -1.01 1.67
CA ALA A 280 -17.41 0.35 1.11
C ALA A 280 -16.60 1.32 1.97
N ASN A 281 -16.36 2.52 1.43
CA ASN A 281 -15.85 3.63 2.24
C ASN A 281 -16.81 3.96 3.39
N LEU A 282 -16.30 4.12 4.61
CA LEU A 282 -17.11 4.39 5.81
C LEU A 282 -17.93 5.70 5.71
N HIS A 283 -17.46 6.70 4.98
CA HIS A 283 -18.22 7.95 4.80
C HIS A 283 -19.39 7.76 3.84
N SER A 284 -19.31 6.87 2.86
CA SER A 284 -20.32 6.77 1.80
C SER A 284 -21.69 6.36 2.34
N VAL A 285 -21.74 5.27 3.12
CA VAL A 285 -23.02 4.77 3.66
C VAL A 285 -23.55 5.70 4.75
N MET A 286 -22.67 6.20 5.62
CA MET A 286 -23.04 7.17 6.65
C MET A 286 -23.64 8.44 6.04
N ASN A 287 -22.99 9.02 5.02
CA ASN A 287 -23.50 10.23 4.38
C ASN A 287 -24.84 9.97 3.70
N TRP A 288 -25.01 8.82 3.05
CA TRP A 288 -26.28 8.52 2.39
C TRP A 288 -27.44 8.37 3.37
N LEU A 289 -27.20 7.74 4.52
CA LEU A 289 -28.22 7.53 5.55
C LEU A 289 -28.53 8.80 6.36
N TYR A 290 -27.53 9.66 6.63
CA TYR A 290 -27.64 10.69 7.66
C TYR A 290 -27.34 12.13 7.20
N ALA A 291 -26.67 12.36 6.06
CA ALA A 291 -26.22 13.71 5.72
C ALA A 291 -27.36 14.69 5.52
N TYR A 292 -28.40 14.29 4.78
CA TYR A 292 -29.54 15.15 4.49
C TYR A 292 -30.29 15.58 5.76
N PRO A 293 -30.76 14.66 6.64
CA PRO A 293 -31.41 15.07 7.89
C PRO A 293 -30.47 15.78 8.87
N ALA A 294 -29.15 15.52 8.83
CA ALA A 294 -28.19 16.19 9.70
C ALA A 294 -27.90 17.65 9.29
N LEU A 295 -27.97 17.95 7.98
CA LEU A 295 -27.56 19.23 7.39
C LEU A 295 -28.72 20.06 6.83
N GLU A 296 -29.96 19.65 7.06
CA GLU A 296 -31.17 20.35 6.58
C GLU A 296 -31.19 21.85 6.92
N LYS A 297 -30.55 22.28 8.02
CA LYS A 297 -30.50 23.69 8.42
C LYS A 297 -29.38 24.48 7.74
N GLU A 298 -28.27 23.83 7.42
CA GLU A 298 -27.09 24.45 6.84
C GLU A 298 -27.19 24.50 5.32
N LEU A 299 -27.76 23.45 4.72
CA LEU A 299 -27.88 23.26 3.27
C LEU A 299 -29.34 22.91 2.89
N PRO A 300 -30.32 23.79 3.19
CA PRO A 300 -31.75 23.49 3.00
C PRO A 300 -32.17 23.40 1.52
N GLU A 301 -31.45 24.08 0.62
CA GLU A 301 -31.77 24.17 -0.81
C GLU A 301 -30.95 23.20 -1.67
N ASP A 302 -29.94 22.55 -1.09
CA ASP A 302 -29.02 21.68 -1.81
C ASP A 302 -29.68 20.33 -2.11
N SER A 303 -29.49 19.86 -3.35
CA SER A 303 -29.76 18.47 -3.73
C SER A 303 -28.83 17.50 -2.99
N VAL A 304 -29.22 16.22 -2.94
CA VAL A 304 -28.40 15.15 -2.32
C VAL A 304 -26.98 15.12 -2.89
N GLN A 305 -26.85 15.34 -4.20
CA GLN A 305 -25.57 15.38 -4.90
C GLN A 305 -24.71 16.58 -4.47
N GLU A 306 -25.32 17.75 -4.29
CA GLU A 306 -24.63 18.96 -3.83
C GLU A 306 -24.15 18.81 -2.39
N VAL A 307 -24.99 18.25 -1.50
CA VAL A 307 -24.59 17.95 -0.11
C VAL A 307 -23.37 17.02 -0.07
N PHE A 308 -23.34 15.97 -0.88
CA PHE A 308 -22.18 15.08 -0.95
C PHE A 308 -20.95 15.79 -1.54
N GLY A 309 -21.14 16.65 -2.54
CA GLY A 309 -20.09 17.53 -3.07
C GLY A 309 -19.48 18.40 -1.96
N GLN A 310 -20.30 19.05 -1.15
CA GLN A 310 -19.84 19.86 -0.01
C GLN A 310 -19.06 19.02 1.00
N LEU A 311 -19.54 17.83 1.36
CA LEU A 311 -18.86 16.97 2.33
C LEU A 311 -17.49 16.45 1.84
N SER A 312 -17.28 16.41 0.52
CA SER A 312 -16.00 15.99 -0.07
C SER A 312 -14.89 17.04 0.03
N LEU A 313 -15.23 18.31 0.29
CA LEU A 313 -14.26 19.40 0.34
C LEU A 313 -13.49 19.40 1.67
N PRO A 314 -12.14 19.48 1.67
CA PRO A 314 -11.35 19.45 2.89
C PRO A 314 -11.77 20.49 3.94
N GLN A 315 -12.14 21.70 3.49
CA GLN A 315 -12.52 22.84 4.32
C GLN A 315 -13.83 22.63 5.11
N ASN A 316 -14.65 21.65 4.71
CA ASN A 316 -15.96 21.37 5.31
C ASN A 316 -15.91 20.29 6.40
N GLU A 317 -14.83 20.25 7.17
CA GLU A 317 -14.65 19.31 8.28
C GLU A 317 -15.78 19.41 9.32
N HIS A 318 -16.18 20.63 9.68
CA HIS A 318 -17.28 20.89 10.60
C HIS A 318 -18.61 20.25 10.16
N LEU A 319 -18.91 20.18 8.86
CA LEU A 319 -20.11 19.52 8.35
C LEU A 319 -20.01 17.99 8.53
N ARG A 320 -18.83 17.41 8.25
CA ARG A 320 -18.59 15.96 8.45
C ARG A 320 -18.73 15.57 9.91
N GLU A 321 -18.19 16.37 10.83
CA GLU A 321 -18.34 16.13 12.28
C GLU A 321 -19.81 16.17 12.71
N LYS A 322 -20.59 17.09 12.15
CA LYS A 322 -22.02 17.19 12.44
C LYS A 322 -22.79 15.95 11.97
N VAL A 323 -22.53 15.48 10.75
CA VAL A 323 -23.12 14.24 10.21
C VAL A 323 -22.73 13.03 11.08
N LEU A 324 -21.45 12.92 11.45
CA LEU A 324 -20.95 11.82 12.29
C LEU A 324 -21.65 11.80 13.66
N LYS A 325 -21.81 12.97 14.30
CA LYS A 325 -22.54 13.09 15.56
C LYS A 325 -24.00 12.68 15.42
N TYR A 326 -24.68 13.19 14.39
CA TYR A 326 -26.07 12.84 14.11
C TYR A 326 -26.23 11.33 13.89
N ALA A 327 -25.35 10.72 13.10
CA ALA A 327 -25.36 9.28 12.83
C ALA A 327 -25.26 8.46 14.13
N ARG A 328 -24.33 8.82 15.04
CA ARG A 328 -24.17 8.15 16.35
C ARG A 328 -25.43 8.24 17.20
N ASP A 329 -26.06 9.41 17.25
CA ASP A 329 -27.30 9.62 18.01
C ASP A 329 -28.48 8.79 17.43
N HIS A 330 -28.44 8.49 16.12
CA HIS A 330 -29.53 7.87 15.37
C HIS A 330 -29.30 6.43 14.94
N GLY A 331 -28.39 5.71 15.63
CA GLY A 331 -28.27 4.25 15.48
C GLY A 331 -27.05 3.78 14.68
N MET A 332 -26.07 4.65 14.44
CA MET A 332 -24.75 4.22 13.98
C MET A 332 -23.81 3.97 15.17
N GLU A 333 -23.16 2.81 15.19
CA GLU A 333 -22.02 2.51 16.04
C GLU A 333 -20.74 2.45 15.18
N GLN A 334 -19.67 3.10 15.64
CA GLN A 334 -18.35 2.99 15.02
C GLN A 334 -17.50 2.02 15.85
N LEU A 335 -17.01 0.96 15.22
CA LEU A 335 -16.07 0.04 15.83
C LEU A 335 -14.71 0.16 15.13
N ASP A 336 -13.80 0.88 15.76
CA ASP A 336 -12.44 1.01 15.25
C ASP A 336 -11.64 -0.27 15.51
N ASP A 337 -10.87 -0.72 14.50
CA ASP A 337 -10.11 -1.95 14.65
C ASP A 337 -8.98 -1.79 15.68
N THR A 338 -8.93 -2.76 16.61
CA THR A 338 -7.86 -2.89 17.61
C THR A 338 -7.11 -4.22 17.48
N SER A 339 -7.56 -5.11 16.60
CA SER A 339 -6.97 -6.44 16.40
C SER A 339 -5.73 -6.40 15.49
N GLY A 340 -5.59 -5.37 14.65
CA GLY A 340 -4.51 -5.22 13.68
C GLY A 340 -4.90 -5.56 12.25
N THR A 341 -6.15 -5.96 11.98
CA THR A 341 -6.65 -6.07 10.59
C THR A 341 -6.66 -4.72 9.88
N ASN A 342 -6.71 -3.62 10.64
CA ASN A 342 -6.90 -2.24 10.19
C ASN A 342 -8.17 -2.06 9.34
N ILE A 343 -9.20 -2.85 9.62
CA ILE A 343 -10.51 -2.76 8.97
C ILE A 343 -11.51 -2.33 10.03
N SER A 344 -11.75 -1.03 10.14
CA SER A 344 -12.83 -0.53 11.00
C SER A 344 -14.19 -0.87 10.39
N VAL A 345 -15.21 -1.01 11.24
CA VAL A 345 -16.57 -1.26 10.80
C VAL A 345 -17.55 -0.25 11.38
N GLN A 346 -18.64 -0.03 10.66
CA GLN A 346 -19.79 0.71 11.14
C GLN A 346 -21.00 -0.21 11.17
N ILE A 347 -21.76 -0.15 12.26
CA ILE A 347 -23.01 -0.89 12.41
C ILE A 347 -24.14 0.14 12.41
N PHE A 348 -25.12 -0.05 11.55
CA PHE A 348 -26.27 0.83 11.40
C PHE A 348 -27.55 0.08 11.76
N ASP A 349 -28.17 0.49 12.87
CA ASP A 349 -29.51 0.04 13.25
C ASP A 349 -30.56 0.86 12.47
N LEU A 350 -31.07 0.28 11.38
CA LEU A 350 -32.04 0.98 10.53
C LEU A 350 -33.38 1.25 11.24
N ALA A 351 -33.71 0.51 12.30
CA ALA A 351 -34.93 0.75 13.08
C ALA A 351 -34.84 2.02 13.94
N ARG A 352 -33.63 2.58 14.14
CA ARG A 352 -33.42 3.85 14.85
C ARG A 352 -33.41 5.08 13.94
N ILE A 353 -33.41 4.87 12.62
CA ILE A 353 -33.52 5.95 11.63
C ILE A 353 -34.96 6.45 11.60
N LYS A 354 -35.15 7.73 11.95
CA LYS A 354 -36.48 8.36 12.03
C LYS A 354 -36.90 9.06 10.74
N THR A 355 -35.92 9.60 10.03
CA THR A 355 -36.15 10.35 8.78
C THR A 355 -35.59 9.50 7.65
N PRO A 356 -36.42 9.08 6.69
CA PRO A 356 -35.96 8.34 5.53
C PRO A 356 -34.84 9.08 4.80
N PRO A 357 -33.76 8.39 4.41
CA PRO A 357 -32.69 9.01 3.64
C PRO A 357 -33.19 9.48 2.28
N ALA A 358 -32.78 10.68 1.88
CA ALA A 358 -33.17 11.27 0.61
C ALA A 358 -32.55 10.50 -0.58
N GLY A 359 -33.35 10.27 -1.62
CA GLY A 359 -32.90 9.60 -2.85
C GLY A 359 -32.74 8.08 -2.75
N LEU A 360 -33.25 7.45 -1.69
CA LEU A 360 -33.35 6.00 -1.55
C LEU A 360 -34.84 5.58 -1.53
N GLU A 361 -35.18 4.48 -2.19
CA GLU A 361 -36.47 3.84 -1.98
C GLU A 361 -36.49 3.23 -0.57
N TRP A 362 -37.26 3.83 0.33
CA TRP A 362 -37.31 3.46 1.74
C TRP A 362 -38.65 2.83 2.09
N ASP A 363 -38.63 1.54 2.43
CA ASP A 363 -39.81 0.78 2.85
C ASP A 363 -39.95 0.81 4.38
N ASP A 364 -40.72 1.78 4.88
CA ASP A 364 -40.96 1.94 6.32
C ASP A 364 -41.63 0.73 6.98
N GLU A 365 -42.44 -0.04 6.24
CA GLU A 365 -43.13 -1.21 6.80
C GLU A 365 -42.12 -2.33 7.04
N PHE A 366 -41.30 -2.64 6.02
CA PHE A 366 -40.23 -3.64 6.11
C PHE A 366 -39.21 -3.29 7.21
N ILE A 367 -38.78 -2.04 7.28
CA ILE A 367 -37.80 -1.62 8.30
C ILE A 367 -38.36 -1.77 9.71
N ARG A 368 -39.66 -1.51 9.92
CA ARG A 368 -40.28 -1.64 11.25
C ARG A 368 -40.54 -3.09 11.65
N SER A 369 -40.88 -3.96 10.69
CA SER A 369 -41.15 -5.38 10.95
C SER A 369 -39.86 -6.18 11.15
N GLU A 370 -38.97 -6.15 10.15
CA GLU A 370 -37.77 -6.97 10.10
C GLU A 370 -36.62 -6.34 10.88
N LYS A 371 -36.64 -5.01 11.02
CA LYS A 371 -35.60 -4.26 11.73
C LYS A 371 -34.21 -4.68 11.23
N PRO A 372 -33.87 -4.51 9.96
CA PRO A 372 -32.55 -4.89 9.46
C PRO A 372 -31.43 -4.06 10.12
N VAL A 373 -30.24 -4.64 10.09
CA VAL A 373 -28.98 -4.03 10.53
C VAL A 373 -28.02 -4.04 9.35
N VAL A 374 -27.36 -2.92 9.09
CA VAL A 374 -26.33 -2.84 8.05
C VAL A 374 -24.97 -2.77 8.71
N LEU A 375 -24.07 -3.67 8.34
CA LEU A 375 -22.67 -3.66 8.73
C LEU A 375 -21.82 -3.24 7.55
N VAL A 376 -21.11 -2.13 7.68
CA VAL A 376 -20.21 -1.60 6.66
C VAL A 376 -18.77 -1.85 7.08
N MET A 377 -18.02 -2.52 6.23
CA MET A 377 -16.59 -2.79 6.41
C MET A 377 -15.79 -1.84 5.53
N ASP A 378 -14.77 -1.19 6.10
CA ASP A 378 -13.89 -0.31 5.34
C ASP A 378 -13.05 -1.11 4.34
N TYR A 379 -13.53 -1.19 3.09
CA TYR A 379 -12.81 -1.75 1.96
C TYR A 379 -12.11 -3.09 2.24
N ALA A 380 -12.88 -4.09 2.66
CA ALA A 380 -12.36 -5.45 2.77
C ALA A 380 -12.11 -6.02 1.37
N PHE A 381 -10.86 -6.41 1.10
CA PHE A 381 -10.40 -6.98 -0.17
C PHE A 381 -9.49 -8.19 0.07
N GLY A 382 -9.41 -9.11 -0.90
CA GLY A 382 -8.50 -10.25 -0.87
C GLY A 382 -8.95 -11.37 0.07
N GLU A 383 -8.00 -12.12 0.65
CA GLU A 383 -8.30 -13.21 1.61
C GLU A 383 -8.87 -12.70 2.95
N GLN A 384 -8.86 -11.38 3.18
CA GLN A 384 -9.39 -10.77 4.40
C GLN A 384 -10.91 -10.56 4.35
N ALA A 385 -11.50 -10.45 3.14
CA ALA A 385 -12.93 -10.40 2.90
C ALA A 385 -13.47 -11.82 2.71
#